data_AF-A0A5B8VGA7-F1
#
_entry.id   AF-A0A5B8VGA7-F1
#
_cell.length_a   1.000
_cell.length_b   1.000
_cell.length_c   1.000
_cell.angle_alpha   90.00
_cell.angle_beta   90.00
_cell.angle_gamma   90.00
#
_symmetry.space_group_name_H-M   'P 1'
#
loop_
_entity.id
_entity.type
_entity.pdbx_description
1 polymer ?
#
loop_
_entity_poly.entity_id
_entity_poly.type
_entity_poly.pdbx_seq_one_letter_code
_entity_poly.pdbx_strand_id
1 'polypeptide(L)' 'MLKKGQSIQFIVKKYVELLGGNISFISKQGEGSTFTVILPLM' A
#
# COMPACT_ATOMS: atom_id res chain seq x y z
N MET A 1 -13.69 -3.81 -8.28
CA MET A 1 -13.23 -3.37 -9.62
C MET A 1 -11.75 -3.06 -9.55
N LEU A 2 -10.89 -3.98 -10.01
CA LEU A 2 -9.45 -3.74 -10.26
C LEU A 2 -9.13 -4.40 -11.60
N LYS A 3 -9.14 -3.62 -12.68
CA LYS A 3 -8.67 -4.01 -14.02
C LYS A 3 -7.92 -2.84 -14.66
N LYS A 4 -6.58 -2.95 -14.71
CA LYS A 4 -5.61 -2.49 -15.74
C LYS A 4 -4.24 -2.35 -15.07
N GLY A 5 -3.29 -3.21 -15.45
CA GLY A 5 -1.86 -3.09 -15.11
C GLY A 5 -1.52 -3.37 -13.64
N GLN A 6 -0.58 -4.26 -13.38
CA GLN A 6 -0.03 -4.44 -12.02
C GLN A 6 0.68 -3.14 -11.62
N SER A 7 -0.03 -2.26 -10.94
CA SER A 7 0.51 -0.98 -10.45
C SER A 7 1.48 -1.29 -9.30
N ILE A 8 2.60 -0.56 -9.17
CA ILE A 8 3.64 -0.78 -8.13
C ILE A 8 3.03 -0.92 -6.72
N GLN A 9 1.95 -0.20 -6.44
CA GLN A 9 1.18 -0.26 -5.19
C GLN A 9 0.66 -1.67 -4.86
N PHE A 10 0.29 -2.47 -5.87
CA PHE A 10 -0.15 -3.86 -5.70
C PHE A 10 1.00 -4.75 -5.22
N ILE A 11 2.19 -4.57 -5.82
CA ILE A 11 3.39 -5.32 -5.45
C ILE A 11 3.74 -5.00 -4.00
N VAL A 12 3.82 -3.71 -3.65
CA VAL A 12 4.11 -3.29 -2.27
C VAL A 12 3.11 -3.87 -1.27
N LYS A 13 1.81 -3.79 -1.58
CA LYS A 13 0.77 -4.38 -0.72
C LYS A 13 0.97 -5.86 -0.49
N LYS A 14 1.26 -6.63 -1.55
CA LYS A 14 1.54 -8.07 -1.45
C LYS A 14 2.72 -8.37 -0.54
N TYR A 15 3.82 -7.63 -0.65
CA TYR A 15 4.99 -7.84 0.21
C TYR A 15 4.73 -7.46 1.66
N VAL A 16 4.05 -6.33 1.90
CA VAL A 16 3.68 -5.92 3.26
C VAL A 16 2.77 -6.96 3.92
N GLU A 17 1.78 -7.48 3.20
CA GLU A 17 0.90 -8.55 3.70
C GLU A 17 1.66 -9.86 3.95
N LEU A 18 2.62 -10.22 3.08
CA LEU A 18 3.47 -11.41 3.27
C LEU A 18 4.35 -11.32 4.52
N LEU A 19 4.79 -10.12 4.89
CA LEU A 19 5.56 -9.86 6.11
C LEU A 19 4.67 -9.78 7.37
N GLY A 20 3.38 -10.11 7.27
CA GLY A 20 2.42 -10.00 8.37
C GLY A 20 2.06 -8.55 8.74
N GLY A 21 2.42 -7.60 7.88
CA GLY A 21 2.13 -6.18 8.08
C GLY A 21 0.83 -5.73 7.43
N ASN A 22 0.60 -4.42 7.52
CA ASN A 22 -0.55 -3.75 6.92
C ASN A 22 -0.10 -2.47 6.18
N ILE A 23 -0.76 -2.16 5.07
CA ILE A 23 -0.58 -0.91 4.32
C ILE A 23 -1.92 -0.19 4.16
N SER A 24 -1.92 1.11 4.40
CA SER A 24 -3.05 2.01 4.16
C SER A 24 -2.58 3.25 3.39
N PHE A 25 -3.52 3.96 2.75
CA PHE A 25 -3.20 5.22 2.09
C PHE A 25 -4.31 6.25 2.28
N ILE A 26 -3.91 7.51 2.29
CA ILE A 26 -4.81 8.68 2.28
C ILE A 26 -4.38 9.53 1.10
N SER A 27 -5.30 9.80 0.18
CA SER A 27 -5.05 10.68 -0.96
C SER A 27 -5.99 11.88 -0.89
N LYS A 28 -5.43 13.07 -1.03
CA LYS A 28 -6.18 14.33 -1.07
C LYS A 28 -5.83 15.05 -2.35
N GLN A 29 -6.86 15.39 -3.12
CA GLN A 29 -6.70 16.06 -4.40
C GLN A 29 -5.99 17.41 -4.19
N GLY A 30 -4.92 17.65 -4.95
CA GLY A 30 -4.10 18.86 -4.82
C GLY A 30 -3.07 18.85 -3.69
N GLU A 31 -3.12 17.89 -2.76
CA GLU A 31 -2.14 17.74 -1.66
C GLU A 31 -1.21 16.54 -1.87
N GLY A 32 -1.65 15.53 -2.65
CA GLY A 32 -0.92 14.31 -2.92
C GLY A 32 -1.44 13.11 -2.15
N SER A 33 -0.58 12.09 -2.01
CA SER A 33 -0.94 10.81 -1.39
C SER A 33 0.08 10.41 -0.34
N THR A 34 -0.40 10.01 0.83
CA THR A 34 0.40 9.44 1.92
C THR A 34 0.11 7.96 2.02
N PHE A 35 1.16 7.14 2.01
CA PHE A 35 1.08 5.70 2.27
C PHE A 35 1.69 5.40 3.63
N THR A 36 1.00 4.63 4.45
CA THR A 36 1.44 4.22 5.78
C THR A 36 1.58 2.72 5.82
N VAL A 37 2.76 2.25 6.21
CA VAL A 37 3.09 0.82 6.35
C VAL A 37 3.34 0.52 7.82
N ILE A 38 2.69 -0.51 8.33
CA ILE A 38 2.87 -1.04 9.68
C ILE A 38 3.43 -2.45 9.52
N LEU A 39 4.60 -2.71 10.11
CA LEU A 39 5.22 -4.03 10.13
C LEU A 39 5.32 -4.53 11.58
N PRO A 40 5.17 -5.84 11.83
CA PRO A 40 5.48 -6.41 13.13
C PRO A 40 6.95 -6.16 13.51
N LEU A 41 7.20 -5.91 14.80
CA LEU A 41 8.55 -5.92 15.35
C LEU A 41 8.95 -7.38 15.65
N MET A 42 10.26 -7.68 15.56
CA MET A 42 10.82 -8.97 15.96
C MET A 42 10.85 -9.13 17.47
#